data_AF-A0A537X8X6-F1
#
_entry.id   AF-A0A537X8X6-F1
#
_cell.length_a   1.000
_cell.length_b   1.000
_cell.length_c   1.000
_cell.angle_alpha   90.00
_cell.angle_beta   90.00
_cell.angle_gamma   90.00
#
_symmetry.space_group_name_H-M   'P 1'
#
loop_
_entity.id
_entity.type
_entity.pdbx_description
1 polymer ?
#
loop_
_entity_poly.entity_id
_entity_poly.type
_entity_poly.pdbx_seq_one_letter_code
_entity_poly.pdbx_strand_id
1 'polypeptide(L)'
;MPYVIIALSFGISGGIVGRYKGSSFLLWFLISALLPFLGLLAALLYRFEGSEPRRMCPRCGRAVMLHDSICTHCGEELYFPGGEPRALQGG
;
A
#
# COMPACT_ATOMS: atom_id res chain seq x y z
N MET A 1 8.40 26.48 1.25
CA MET A 1 9.86 26.52 1.01
C MET A 1 10.54 25.14 1.02
N PRO A 2 10.34 24.24 2.00
CA PRO A 2 11.03 22.92 1.99
C PRO A 2 10.62 22.03 0.81
N TYR A 3 9.36 22.11 0.37
CA TYR A 3 8.82 21.31 -0.74
C TYR A 3 9.53 21.56 -2.09
N VAL A 4 9.88 22.83 -2.36
CA VAL A 4 10.55 23.23 -3.60
C VAL A 4 11.98 22.67 -3.64
N ILE A 5 12.66 22.66 -2.50
CA ILE A 5 14.01 22.12 -2.36
C ILE A 5 14.00 20.61 -2.63
N ILE A 6 13.08 19.87 -2.01
CA ILE A 6 12.96 18.41 -2.20
C ILE A 6 12.63 18.08 -3.66
N ALA A 7 11.68 18.79 -4.27
CA ALA A 7 11.31 18.59 -5.66
C ALA A 7 12.48 18.84 -6.63
N LEU A 8 13.26 19.91 -6.41
CA LEU A 8 14.44 20.22 -7.21
C LEU A 8 15.56 19.17 -7.01
N SER A 9 15.82 18.75 -5.77
CA SER A 9 16.85 17.74 -5.48
C SER A 9 16.56 16.39 -6.12
N PHE A 10 15.31 15.92 -6.07
CA PHE A 10 14.90 14.66 -6.71
C PHE A 10 14.83 14.77 -8.25
N GLY A 11 14.38 15.91 -8.78
CA GLY A 11 14.34 16.14 -10.22
C GLY A 11 15.74 16.20 -10.85
N ILE A 12 16.69 16.84 -10.17
CA ILE A 12 18.08 16.96 -10.65
C ILE A 12 18.79 15.60 -10.61
N SER A 13 18.66 14.84 -9.52
CA SER A 13 19.30 13.52 -9.41
C SER A 13 18.75 12.51 -10.44
N GLY A 14 17.42 12.46 -10.61
CA GLY A 14 16.77 11.61 -11.62
C GLY A 14 17.12 12.00 -13.06
N GLY A 15 17.20 13.31 -13.35
CA GLY A 15 17.62 13.83 -14.66
C GLY A 15 19.07 13.47 -15.00
N ILE A 16 19.99 13.56 -14.02
CA ILE A 16 21.41 13.22 -14.21
C ILE A 16 21.58 11.74 -14.55
N VAL A 17 20.92 10.83 -13.81
CA VAL A 17 20.97 9.38 -14.09
C VAL A 17 20.38 9.04 -15.47
N GLY A 18 19.31 9.73 -15.87
CA GLY A 18 18.72 9.57 -17.21
C GLY A 18 19.64 9.96 -18.35
N ARG A 19 20.44 11.03 -18.18
CA ARG A 19 21.45 11.47 -19.16
C ARG A 19 22.56 10.46 -19.38
N TYR A 20 22.99 9.76 -18.33
CA TYR A 20 24.05 8.75 -18.43
C TYR A 20 23.69 7.58 -19.36
N LYS A 21 22.40 7.33 -19.62
CA LYS A 21 21.92 6.26 -20.51
C LYS A 21 21.81 6.67 -21.99
N GLY A 22 22.16 7.91 -22.35
CA GLY A 22 22.03 8.44 -23.71
C GLY A 22 20.61 8.88 -24.09
N SER A 23 19.66 8.86 -23.14
CA SER A 23 18.29 9.33 -23.34
C SER A 23 18.18 10.85 -23.12
N SER A 24 17.20 11.50 -23.76
CA SER A 24 16.99 12.94 -23.65
C SER A 24 16.77 13.37 -22.20
N PHE A 25 17.66 14.21 -21.67
CA PHE A 25 17.59 14.77 -20.31
C PHE A 25 16.24 15.36 -19.95
N LEU A 26 15.65 16.09 -20.89
CA LEU A 26 14.35 16.74 -20.70
C LEU A 26 13.24 15.73 -20.43
N LEU A 27 13.30 14.54 -21.03
CA LEU A 27 12.31 13.49 -20.88
C LEU A 27 12.45 12.82 -19.52
N TRP A 28 13.68 12.49 -19.10
CA TRP A 28 13.97 11.95 -17.77
C TRP A 28 13.74 12.94 -16.63
N PHE A 29 14.01 14.23 -16.86
CA PHE A 29 13.68 15.31 -15.94
C PHE A 29 12.16 15.49 -15.81
N LEU A 30 11.42 15.51 -16.92
CA LEU A 30 9.95 15.59 -16.90
C LEU A 30 9.33 14.41 -16.14
N ILE A 31 9.80 13.18 -16.41
CA ILE A 31 9.34 11.98 -15.68
C ILE A 31 9.62 12.12 -14.18
N SER A 32 10.87 12.44 -13.81
CA SER A 32 11.28 12.56 -12.40
C SER A 32 10.62 13.73 -11.68
N ALA A 33 10.26 14.80 -12.39
CA ALA A 33 9.52 15.93 -11.84
C ALA A 33 8.02 15.66 -11.71
N LEU A 34 7.44 14.84 -12.60
CA LEU A 34 6.01 14.52 -12.64
C LEU A 34 5.64 13.40 -11.64
N LEU A 35 6.54 12.43 -11.44
CA LEU A 35 6.36 11.33 -10.47
C LEU A 35 6.02 11.78 -9.03
N PRO A 36 6.67 12.81 -8.45
CA PRO A 36 6.31 13.33 -7.13
C PRO A 36 4.86 13.84 -7.07
N PHE A 37 4.36 14.48 -8.14
CA PHE A 37 2.98 14.95 -8.20
C PHE A 37 1.99 13.80 -8.34
N LEU A 38 2.29 12.83 -9.21
CA LEU A 38 1.48 11.61 -9.35
C LEU A 38 1.48 10.78 -8.07
N GLY A 39 2.62 10.66 -7.39
CA GLY A 39 2.75 9.96 -6.12
C GLY A 39 2.01 10.67 -4.98
N LEU A 40 2.06 12.00 -4.93
CA LEU A 40 1.28 12.78 -3.97
C LEU A 40 -0.23 12.66 -4.25
N LEU A 41 -0.63 12.73 -5.51
CA LEU A 41 -2.02 12.56 -5.93
C LEU A 41 -2.51 11.15 -5.62
N ALA A 42 -1.71 10.12 -5.91
CA ALA A 42 -1.99 8.75 -5.55
C ALA A 42 -2.09 8.58 -4.03
N ALA A 43 -1.19 9.15 -3.23
CA ALA A 43 -1.29 9.09 -1.77
C ALA A 43 -2.56 9.78 -1.24
N LEU A 44 -3.00 10.86 -1.89
CA LEU A 44 -4.24 11.56 -1.55
C LEU A 44 -5.47 10.71 -1.89
N LEU A 45 -5.49 10.10 -3.08
CA LEU A 45 -6.61 9.30 -3.57
C LEU A 45 -6.68 7.90 -2.91
N TYR A 46 -5.53 7.27 -2.67
CA TYR A 46 -5.42 5.92 -2.10
C TYR A 46 -5.67 5.90 -0.58
N ARG A 47 -5.51 7.04 0.11
CA ARG A 47 -5.92 7.17 1.52
C ARG A 47 -7.43 7.01 1.74
N PHE A 48 -8.22 7.00 0.66
CA PHE A 48 -9.67 6.85 0.72
C PHE A 48 -10.17 5.40 0.76
N GLU A 49 -9.29 4.40 0.67
CA GLU A 49 -9.64 3.00 0.96
C GLU A 49 -9.61 2.74 2.48
N GLY A 50 -10.51 3.38 3.22
CA GLY A 50 -10.65 3.22 4.68
C GLY A 50 -11.52 2.04 5.12
N SER A 51 -12.00 1.21 4.18
CA SER A 51 -12.93 0.13 4.44
C SER A 51 -12.24 -1.23 4.44
N GLU A 52 -11.23 -1.39 5.30
CA GLU A 52 -10.75 -2.74 5.63
C GLU A 52 -11.90 -3.53 6.26
N PRO A 53 -12.29 -4.70 5.69
CA PRO A 53 -13.35 -5.51 6.24
C PRO A 53 -12.95 -6.01 7.63
N ARG A 54 -13.81 -5.73 8.61
CA ARG A 54 -13.68 -6.21 9.99
C ARG A 54 -14.64 -7.36 10.22
N ARG A 55 -14.21 -8.34 11.00
CA ARG A 55 -15.03 -9.46 11.47
C ARG A 55 -15.14 -9.46 12.98
N MET A 56 -16.18 -10.06 13.52
CA MET A 56 -16.32 -10.26 14.97
C MET A 56 -15.65 -11.57 15.37
N CYS A 57 -14.80 -11.54 16.39
CA CYS A 57 -14.24 -12.76 16.97
C CYS A 57 -15.37 -13.60 17.59
N PRO A 58 -15.48 -14.90 17.28
CA PRO A 58 -16.55 -15.76 17.79
C PRO A 58 -16.46 -15.98 19.30
N ARG A 59 -15.26 -15.90 19.89
CA ARG A 59 -15.06 -16.16 21.32
C ARG A 59 -15.19 -14.93 22.22
N CYS A 60 -14.66 -13.78 21.80
CA CYS A 60 -14.67 -12.56 22.62
C CYS A 60 -15.53 -11.41 22.07
N GLY A 61 -16.14 -11.57 20.89
CA GLY A 61 -17.03 -10.58 20.29
C GLY A 61 -16.35 -9.31 19.76
N ARG A 62 -15.02 -9.19 19.87
CA ARG A 62 -14.29 -8.00 19.41
C ARG A 62 -14.22 -7.93 17.89
N ALA A 63 -14.36 -6.72 17.34
CA ALA A 63 -14.08 -6.44 15.93
C ALA A 63 -12.56 -6.51 15.66
N VAL A 64 -12.15 -7.49 14.87
CA VAL A 64 -10.77 -7.76 14.44
C VAL A 64 -10.66 -7.70 12.92
N MET A 65 -9.45 -7.54 12.39
CA MET A 65 -9.24 -7.48 10.94
C MET A 65 -9.55 -8.84 10.30
N LEU A 66 -10.12 -8.84 9.08
CA LEU A 66 -10.46 -10.10 8.40
C LEU A 66 -9.23 -10.96 8.08
N HIS A 67 -8.06 -10.34 7.91
CA HIS A 67 -6.79 -11.01 7.60
C HIS A 67 -6.06 -11.58 8.82
N ASP A 68 -6.48 -11.24 10.05
CA ASP A 68 -5.85 -11.77 11.27
C ASP A 68 -6.13 -13.26 11.39
N SER A 69 -5.10 -14.12 11.37
CA SER A 69 -5.27 -15.57 11.59
C SER A 69 -5.62 -15.92 13.04
N ILE A 70 -5.30 -15.03 13.99
CA ILE A 70 -5.55 -15.19 15.42
C ILE A 70 -6.08 -13.88 15.99
N CYS A 71 -7.03 -13.96 16.91
CA CYS A 71 -7.54 -12.79 17.62
C CYS A 71 -6.45 -12.20 18.52
N THR A 72 -6.02 -10.97 18.21
CA THR A 72 -5.00 -10.21 18.96
C THR A 72 -5.37 -9.90 20.41
N HIS A 73 -6.61 -10.13 20.81
CA HIS A 73 -7.05 -9.93 22.21
C HIS A 73 -7.04 -11.22 23.02
N CYS A 74 -7.59 -12.28 22.45
CA CYS A 74 -7.97 -13.45 23.22
C CYS A 74 -7.16 -14.69 22.85
N GLY A 75 -6.52 -14.71 21.69
CA GLY A 75 -5.71 -15.84 21.19
C GLY A 75 -6.52 -16.89 20.44
N GLU A 76 -7.79 -16.63 20.14
CA GLU A 76 -8.64 -17.53 19.34
C GLU A 76 -8.15 -17.62 17.90
N GLU A 77 -8.11 -18.82 17.32
CA GLU A 77 -7.85 -18.97 15.89
C GLU A 77 -9.06 -18.51 15.08
N LEU A 78 -8.82 -17.66 14.09
CA LEU A 78 -9.88 -17.02 13.31
C LEU A 78 -9.87 -17.57 11.88
N TYR A 79 -10.75 -18.52 11.61
CA TYR A 79 -10.84 -19.18 10.31
C TYR A 79 -11.31 -18.23 9.19
N PHE A 80 -10.64 -18.21 8.03
CA PHE A 80 -10.98 -17.33 6.92
C PHE A 80 -12.23 -17.85 6.19
N PRO A 81 -13.31 -17.04 6.02
CA PRO A 81 -14.52 -17.46 5.31
C PRO A 81 -14.24 -17.51 3.81
N GLY A 82 -13.68 -18.63 3.34
CA GLY A 82 -13.22 -18.80 1.96
C GLY A 82 -12.16 -19.89 1.79
N GLY A 83 -11.52 -20.32 2.89
CA GLY A 83 -11.07 -21.70 2.97
C GLY A 83 -12.31 -22.51 3.35
N GLU A 84 -12.74 -23.47 2.55
CA GLU A 84 -13.55 -24.54 3.10
C GLU A 84 -12.60 -25.47 3.85
N PRO A 85 -12.91 -25.93 5.08
CA PRO A 85 -12.19 -27.04 5.65
C PRO A 85 -12.67 -28.27 4.89
N ARG A 86 -11.97 -28.64 3.80
CA ARG A 86 -12.13 -29.93 3.09
C ARG A 86 -11.93 -31.16 3.99
N ALA A 87 -11.73 -30.97 5.30
CA ALA A 87 -11.56 -32.02 6.30
C ALA A 87 -12.89 -32.52 6.91
N LEU A 88 -14.06 -31.96 6.55
CA LEU A 88 -15.38 -32.47 7.00
C LEU A 88 -16.31 -32.92 5.86
N GLN A 89 -15.81 -33.03 4.62
CA GLN A 89 -16.55 -33.62 3.49
C GLN A 89 -16.08 -35.06 3.25
N GLY A 90 -16.18 -35.87 4.31
CA GLY A 90 -15.90 -37.30 4.30
C GLY A 90 -16.73 -37.96 5.38
N GLY A 91 -17.94 -38.37 5.02
CA GLY A 91 -18.91 -39.05 5.87
C GLY A 91 -20.11 -39.46 5.05
#